data_AF-A0A2G5NV72-F1
#
_entry.id   AF-A0A2G5NV72-F1
#
_cell.length_a   1.000
_cell.length_b   1.000
_cell.length_c   1.000
_cell.angle_alpha   90.00
_cell.angle_beta   90.00
_cell.angle_gamma   90.00
#
_symmetry.space_group_name_H-M   'P 1'
#
loop_
_entity.id
_entity.type
_entity.pdbx_description
1 polymer ?
#
loop_
_entity_poly.entity_id
_entity_poly.type
_entity_poly.pdbx_seq_one_letter_code
_entity_poly.pdbx_strand_id
1 'polypeptide(L)' 'MNVDKAKAKVLEGIYVYAEILVKHKGATLERDNLDSLVKAYAVLNNQQDEIDFKKTLKETFNL' A
#
# COMPACT_ATOMS: atom_id res chain seq x y z
N MET A 1 20.55 6.97 -0.44
CA MET A 1 19.09 7.05 -0.16
C MET A 1 18.86 6.42 1.21
N ASN A 2 18.18 7.10 2.14
CA ASN A 2 17.91 6.54 3.46
C ASN A 2 16.67 5.63 3.36
N VAL A 3 16.87 4.33 3.51
CA VAL A 3 15.85 3.28 3.34
C VAL A 3 14.67 3.50 4.30
N ASP A 4 14.91 3.98 5.51
CA ASP A 4 13.84 4.22 6.50
C ASP A 4 12.95 5.39 6.09
N LYS A 5 13.54 6.47 5.55
CA LYS A 5 12.78 7.59 4.99
C LYS A 5 11.94 7.16 3.78
N ALA A 6 12.47 6.27 2.93
CA ALA A 6 11.74 5.74 1.79
C ALA A 6 10.56 4.86 2.24
N LYS A 7 10.76 3.98 3.22
CA LYS A 7 9.71 3.14 3.81
C LYS A 7 8.56 3.97 4.38
N ALA A 8 8.89 5.01 5.16
CA ALA A 8 7.89 5.90 5.74
C ALA A 8 7.03 6.58 4.67
N LYS A 9 7.66 7.07 3.59
CA LYS A 9 6.94 7.71 2.48
C LYS A 9 6.06 6.74 1.69
N VAL A 10 6.52 5.50 1.50
CA VAL A 10 5.72 4.45 0.85
C VAL A 10 4.50 4.09 1.72
N LEU A 11 4.68 3.91 3.03
CA LEU A 11 3.57 3.65 3.96
C LEU A 11 2.53 4.78 3.99
N GLU A 12 2.98 6.04 3.97
CA GLU A 12 2.10 7.20 3.89
C GLU A 12 1.26 7.17 2.60
N GLY A 13 1.88 6.86 1.46
CA GLY A 13 1.17 6.71 0.20
C GLY A 13 0.13 5.58 0.24
N ILE A 14 0.49 4.42 0.79
CA ILE A 14 -0.41 3.25 0.93
C ILE A 14 -1.64 3.64 1.74
N TYR A 15 -1.45 4.31 2.88
CA TYR A 15 -2.54 4.80 3.73
C TYR A 15 -3.48 5.74 2.95
N VAL A 16 -2.91 6.75 2.28
CA VAL A 16 -3.70 7.75 1.53
C VAL A 16 -4.50 7.09 0.41
N TYR A 17 -3.91 6.22 -0.40
CA TYR A 17 -4.63 5.57 -1.50
C TYR A 17 -5.66 4.56 -1.02
N ALA A 18 -5.40 3.84 0.08
CA ALA A 18 -6.38 2.97 0.70
C ALA A 18 -7.61 3.77 1.19
N GLU A 19 -7.40 4.91 1.86
CA GLU A 19 -8.51 5.79 2.26
C GLU A 19 -9.30 6.34 1.06
N ILE A 20 -8.62 6.73 -0.02
CA ILE A 20 -9.27 7.21 -1.24
C ILE A 20 -10.11 6.09 -1.86
N LEU A 21 -9.60 4.86 -1.94
CA LEU A 21 -10.35 3.72 -2.47
C LEU A 21 -11.65 3.45 -1.71
N VAL A 22 -11.60 3.55 -0.38
CA VAL A 22 -12.80 3.43 0.47
C VAL A 22 -13.79 4.55 0.18
N LYS A 23 -13.32 5.79 0.10
CA LYS A 23 -14.17 6.97 -0.15
C LYS A 23 -14.80 6.95 -1.55
N HIS A 24 -14.07 6.48 -2.55
CA HIS A 24 -14.46 6.53 -3.95
C HIS A 24 -15.01 5.20 -4.51
N LYS A 25 -15.31 4.22 -3.63
CA LYS A 25 -15.87 2.90 -3.99
C LYS A 25 -15.07 2.15 -5.07
N GLY A 26 -13.74 2.14 -4.94
CA GLY A 26 -12.89 1.25 -5.74
C GLY A 26 -12.54 1.76 -7.13
N ALA A 27 -12.29 3.06 -7.28
CA ALA A 27 -11.76 3.61 -8.52
C ALA A 27 -10.45 2.87 -8.94
N THR A 28 -10.40 2.43 -10.20
CA THR A 28 -9.41 1.46 -10.71
C THR A 28 -7.97 1.97 -10.64
N LEU A 29 -7.76 3.27 -10.91
CA LEU A 29 -6.44 3.90 -10.95
C LEU A 29 -5.78 3.90 -9.56
N GLU A 30 -6.56 4.15 -8.52
CA GLU A 30 -6.16 4.21 -7.12
C GLU A 30 -5.77 2.82 -6.61
N ARG A 31 -6.39 1.77 -7.17
CA ARG A 31 -6.07 0.38 -6.86
C ARG A 31 -4.73 -0.03 -7.45
N ASP A 32 -4.45 0.35 -8.69
CA ASP A 32 -3.16 0.09 -9.34
C ASP A 32 -2.01 0.85 -8.65
N ASN A 33 -2.28 2.09 -8.21
CA ASN A 33 -1.34 2.87 -7.41
C ASN A 33 -1.08 2.22 -6.04
N LEU A 34 -2.13 1.76 -5.35
CA LEU A 34 -2.00 1.05 -4.08
C LEU A 34 -1.16 -0.23 -4.25
N ASP A 35 -1.44 -1.04 -5.26
CA ASP A 35 -0.70 -2.28 -5.54
C ASP A 35 0.79 -2.01 -5.84
N SER A 36 1.09 -0.95 -6.59
CA SER A 36 2.47 -0.54 -6.89
C SER A 36 3.22 -0.12 -5.63
N LEU A 37 2.56 0.62 -4.73
CA LEU A 37 3.15 1.04 -3.45
C LEU A 37 3.36 -0.15 -2.50
N VAL A 38 2.42 -1.09 -2.46
CA VAL A 38 2.56 -2.34 -1.68
C VAL A 38 3.77 -3.15 -2.15
N LYS A 39 3.97 -3.29 -3.46
CA LYS A 39 5.17 -3.94 -4.03
C LYS A 39 6.45 -3.21 -3.66
N ALA A 40 6.47 -1.88 -3.74
CA ALA A 40 7.62 -1.09 -3.33
C ALA A 40 7.94 -1.28 -1.83
N TYR A 41 6.91 -1.36 -0.98
CA TYR A 41 7.08 -1.62 0.45
C TYR A 41 7.69 -3.01 0.72
N ALA A 42 7.21 -4.04 0.01
CA ALA A 42 7.73 -5.40 0.10
C ALA A 42 9.22 -5.47 -0.28
N VAL A 43 9.60 -4.84 -1.41
CA VAL A 43 11.00 -4.75 -1.86
C VAL A 43 11.87 -4.01 -0.84
N LEU A 44 11.41 -2.88 -0.31
CA LEU A 44 12.16 -2.10 0.68
C LEU A 44 12.34 -2.83 2.02
N ASN A 45 11.42 -3.71 2.40
CA ASN A 45 11.51 -4.51 3.62
C ASN A 45 12.13 -5.89 3.43
N ASN A 46 12.56 -6.22 2.20
CA ASN A 46 13.00 -7.57 1.86
C ASN A 46 11.97 -8.65 2.26
N GLN A 47 10.69 -8.28 2.23
CA GLN A 47 9.57 -9.16 2.54
C GLN A 47 9.09 -9.81 1.25
N GLN A 48 8.96 -11.12 1.28
CA GLN A 48 8.44 -11.89 0.15
C GLN A 48 6.90 -11.96 0.17
N ASP A 49 6.29 -11.70 1.33
CA ASP A 49 4.84 -11.84 1.56
C ASP A 49 4.06 -10.54 1.26
N GLU A 50 4.04 -10.15 -0.02
CA GLU A 50 3.12 -9.13 -0.55
C GLU A 50 1.66 -9.48 -0.23
N ILE A 51 1.34 -10.77 -0.21
CA ILE A 51 0.00 -11.32 0.02
C ILE A 51 -0.52 -10.96 1.42
N ASP A 52 0.29 -11.17 2.46
CA ASP A 52 -0.10 -10.89 3.84
C ASP A 52 -0.34 -9.39 4.04
N PHE A 53 0.51 -8.55 3.46
CA PHE A 53 0.35 -7.10 3.55
C PHE A 53 -0.94 -6.64 2.85
N LYS A 54 -1.24 -7.17 1.65
CA LYS A 54 -2.51 -6.90 0.96
C LYS A 54 -3.72 -7.36 1.77
N LYS A 55 -3.63 -8.51 2.44
CA LYS A 55 -4.68 -9.01 3.32
C LYS A 55 -4.91 -8.05 4.50
N THR A 56 -3.85 -7.63 5.18
CA THR A 56 -3.94 -6.64 6.27
C THR A 56 -4.58 -5.33 5.80
N LEU A 57 -4.23 -4.82 4.61
CA LEU A 57 -4.87 -3.63 4.07
C LEU A 57 -6.36 -3.82 3.82
N LYS A 58 -6.77 -4.96 3.24
CA LYS A 58 -8.20 -5.27 3.04
C LYS A 58 -8.97 -5.32 4.35
N GLU A 59 -8.42 -5.99 5.36
CA GLU A 59 -9.03 -6.10 6.69
C GLU A 59 -9.09 -4.74 7.40
N THR A 60 -8.05 -3.91 7.27
CA THR A 60 -7.96 -2.60 7.94
C THR A 60 -8.88 -1.56 7.31
N PHE A 61 -8.97 -1.53 5.98
CA PHE A 61 -9.69 -0.51 5.24
C PHE A 61 -11.05 -0.98 4.70
N ASN A 62 -11.41 -2.26 4.90
CA ASN A 62 -12.64 -2.85 4.37
C ASN A 62 -12.73 -2.71 2.83
N LEU A 63 -11.62 -3.00 2.14
CA LEU A 63 -11.46 -2.96 0.67
C LEU A 63 -11.89 -4.26 -0.02
#